data_AF-A0A1F8ULZ0-F1
#
_entry.id   AF-A0A1F8ULZ0-F1
#
_cell.length_a   1.000
_cell.length_b   1.000
_cell.length_c   1.000
_cell.angle_alpha   90.00
_cell.angle_beta   90.00
_cell.angle_gamma   90.00
#
_symmetry.space_group_name_H-M   'P 1'
#
loop_
_entity.id
_entity.type
_entity.pdbx_description
1 polymer ?
#
loop_
_entity_poly.entity_id
_entity_poly.type
_entity_poly.pdbx_seq_one_letter_code
_entity_poly.pdbx_strand_id
1 'polypeptide(L)'
;MVNEDVLYGTKEILTEKQKFTLNYYITKAQRDNKIIYGISIKKLHNERILEKEAVTNISDRYNTVREIINMLIEHAVTPVSMVNILDDVTEDVDDTGILSRAC
;
A
#
# COMPACT_ATOMS: atom_id res chain seq x y z
N MET A 1 0.83 19.16 -3.61
CA MET A 1 0.78 17.71 -3.87
C MET A 1 -0.67 17.33 -4.10
N VAL A 2 -1.01 16.86 -5.30
CA VAL A 2 -2.32 16.24 -5.52
C VAL A 2 -2.13 14.76 -5.18
N ASN A 3 -2.77 14.32 -4.11
CA ASN A 3 -2.86 12.91 -3.76
C ASN A 3 -4.20 12.41 -4.26
N GLU A 4 -4.17 11.58 -5.30
CA GLU A 4 -5.37 10.90 -5.80
C GLU A 4 -5.39 9.48 -5.23
N ASP A 5 -6.47 9.16 -4.52
CA ASP A 5 -6.74 7.83 -3.97
C ASP A 5 -7.76 7.14 -4.89
N VAL A 6 -7.32 6.20 -5.72
CA VAL A 6 -8.20 5.43 -6.60
C VAL A 6 -8.54 4.11 -5.94
N LEU A 7 -9.83 3.86 -5.67
CA LEU A 7 -10.29 2.57 -5.16
C LEU A 7 -9.94 1.49 -6.19
N TYR A 8 -9.12 0.53 -5.78
CA TYR A 8 -8.63 -0.54 -6.65
C TYR A 8 -9.40 -1.85 -6.40
N GLY A 9 -9.70 -2.14 -5.13
CA GLY A 9 -10.44 -3.35 -4.78
C GLY A 9 -11.00 -3.31 -3.37
N THR A 10 -11.88 -4.26 -3.08
CA THR A 10 -12.48 -4.44 -1.77
C THR A 10 -12.43 -5.90 -1.35
N LYS A 11 -12.38 -6.15 -0.04
CA LYS A 11 -12.50 -7.50 0.52
C LYS A 11 -13.28 -7.47 1.82
N GLU A 12 -14.21 -8.41 1.96
CA GLU A 12 -14.95 -8.57 3.20
C GLU A 12 -14.26 -9.62 4.07
N ILE A 13 -14.07 -9.31 5.34
CA ILE A 13 -13.57 -10.25 6.34
C ILE A 13 -14.64 -10.47 7.40
N LEU A 14 -14.88 -11.74 7.73
CA LEU A 14 -15.81 -12.13 8.78
C LEU A 14 -15.00 -12.57 10.00
N THR A 15 -15.27 -11.92 11.13
CA THR A 15 -14.86 -12.41 12.45
C THR A 15 -16.06 -13.01 13.14
N GLU A 16 -15.86 -13.74 14.24
CA GLU A 16 -16.91 -14.50 14.94
C GLU A 16 -18.20 -13.71 15.26
N LYS A 17 -18.13 -12.36 15.31
CA LYS A 17 -19.28 -11.50 15.67
C LYS A 17 -19.49 -10.31 14.75
N GLN A 18 -18.56 -10.01 13.85
CA GLN A 18 -18.54 -8.75 13.11
C GLN A 18 -18.01 -8.94 11.70
N LYS A 19 -18.62 -8.24 10.75
CA LYS A 19 -18.20 -8.16 9.36
C LYS A 19 -17.44 -6.86 9.15
N PHE A 20 -16.24 -6.93 8.61
CA PHE A 20 -15.48 -5.75 8.22
C PHE A 20 -15.27 -5.72 6.71
N THR A 21 -15.20 -4.51 6.17
CA THR A 21 -14.83 -4.29 4.76
C THR A 21 -13.46 -3.64 4.72
N LEU A 22 -12.55 -4.23 3.97
CA LEU A 22 -11.25 -3.69 3.63
C LEU A 22 -11.36 -3.06 2.24
N ASN A 23 -11.09 -1.76 2.14
CA ASN A 23 -11.02 -1.03 0.88
C ASN A 23 -9.55 -0.70 0.59
N TYR A 24 -9.08 -1.12 -0.58
CA TYR A 24 -7.69 -0.98 -1.02
C TYR A 24 -7.62 0.06 -2.12
N TYR A 25 -6.74 1.04 -1.96
CA TYR A 25 -6.57 2.18 -2.86
C TYR A 25 -5.14 2.23 -3.36
N ILE A 26 -4.97 2.55 -4.64
CA ILE A 26 -3.68 3.01 -5.16
C ILE A 26 -3.66 4.53 -5.00
N THR A 27 -2.61 5.02 -4.33
CA THR A 27 -2.39 6.45 -4.16
C THR A 27 -1.38 6.94 -5.17
N LYS A 28 -1.58 8.13 -5.73
CA LYS A 28 -0.64 8.77 -6.66
C LYS A 28 -0.16 10.08 -6.07
N ALA A 29 1.16 10.26 -5.95
CA ALA A 29 1.78 11.50 -5.53
C ALA A 29 2.77 11.99 -6.60
N GLN A 30 2.78 13.31 -6.85
CA GLN A 30 3.79 13.93 -7.71
C GLN A 30 4.91 14.54 -6.84
N ARG A 31 6.15 14.11 -7.07
CA ARG A 31 7.36 14.61 -6.40
C ARG A 31 8.45 14.85 -7.45
N ASP A 32 9.02 16.05 -7.49
CA ASP A 32 10.15 16.41 -8.37
C ASP A 32 9.96 15.99 -9.84
N ASN A 33 8.79 16.30 -10.41
CA ASN A 33 8.35 15.90 -11.77
C ASN A 33 8.21 14.39 -12.02
N LYS A 34 8.34 13.55 -10.99
CA LYS A 34 8.06 12.12 -11.04
C LYS A 34 6.72 11.81 -10.39
N ILE A 35 6.08 10.75 -10.87
CA ILE A 35 4.91 10.17 -10.22
C ILE A 35 5.41 9.01 -9.38
N ILE A 36 5.01 8.99 -8.13
CA ILE A 36 5.26 7.90 -7.20
C ILE A 36 3.92 7.35 -6.76
N TYR A 37 3.79 6.03 -6.83
CA TYR A 37 2.61 5.30 -6.44
C TYR A 37 2.81 4.69 -5.05
N GLY A 38 1.70 4.62 -4.33
CA GLY A 38 1.60 4.04 -3.00
C GLY A 38 0.30 3.28 -2.83
N ILE A 39 0.08 2.75 -1.62
CA ILE A 39 -1.10 1.97 -1.26
C ILE A 39 -1.71 2.55 0.02
N SER A 40 -3.03 2.60 0.06
CA SER A 40 -3.81 2.99 1.22
C SER A 40 -4.89 1.94 1.47
N ILE A 41 -5.05 1.51 2.71
CA ILE A 41 -6.10 0.56 3.09
C ILE A 41 -6.97 1.19 4.17
N LYS A 42 -8.28 1.08 4.00
CA LYS A 42 -9.28 1.48 5.00
C LYS A 42 -10.03 0.23 5.45
N LYS A 43 -10.13 0.03 6.77
CA LYS A 43 -11.00 -0.97 7.37
C LYS A 43 -12.26 -0.31 7.88
N LEU A 44 -13.41 -0.84 7.48
CA LEU A 44 -14.72 -0.30 7.79
C LEU A 44 -15.57 -1.32 8.55
N HIS A 45 -16.42 -0.84 9.44
CA HIS A 45 -17.52 -1.60 10.06
C HIS A 45 -18.78 -0.73 9.99
N ASN A 46 -19.84 -1.23 9.34
CA ASN A 46 -21.08 -0.47 9.11
C ASN A 46 -20.81 0.93 8.54
N GLU A 47 -20.02 0.98 7.45
CA GLU A 47 -19.59 2.20 6.74
C GLU A 47 -18.70 3.17 7.55
N ARG A 48 -18.46 2.91 8.83
CA ARG A 48 -17.54 3.68 9.66
C ARG A 48 -16.12 3.19 9.47
N ILE A 49 -15.20 4.10 9.15
CA ILE A 49 -13.76 3.80 9.12
C ILE A 49 -13.29 3.56 10.57
N LEU A 50 -12.73 2.37 10.81
CA LEU A 50 -12.13 1.99 12.08
C LEU A 50 -10.61 2.17 12.07
N GLU A 51 -9.98 1.79 10.97
CA GLU A 51 -8.53 1.89 10.77
C GLU A 51 -8.27 2.39 9.35
N LYS A 52 -7.23 3.20 9.19
CA LYS A 52 -6.74 3.67 7.90
C LYS A 52 -5.24 3.88 7.99
N GLU A 53 -4.51 3.31 7.04
CA GLU A 53 -3.08 3.53 6.88
C GLU A 53 -2.74 3.72 5.40
N ALA A 54 -1.61 4.38 5.14
CA ALA A 54 -1.11 4.60 3.79
C ALA A 54 0.42 4.58 3.73
N VAL A 55 0.97 3.87 2.75
CA VAL A 55 2.39 3.86 2.39
C VAL A 55 2.52 4.52 1.02
N THR A 56 3.12 5.72 0.98
CA THR A 56 3.01 6.63 -0.17
C THR A 56 4.17 6.57 -1.16
N ASN A 57 5.25 5.85 -0.83
CA ASN A 57 6.50 5.83 -1.59
C ASN A 57 6.94 4.39 -1.92
N ILE A 58 6.09 3.64 -2.63
CA ILE A 58 6.37 2.23 -2.93
C ILE A 58 7.17 2.10 -4.23
N SER A 59 6.69 2.69 -5.32
CA SER A 59 7.35 2.60 -6.63
C SER A 59 6.86 3.68 -7.59
N ASP A 60 7.70 4.08 -8.55
CA ASP A 60 7.31 4.91 -9.69
C ASP A 60 6.62 4.11 -10.81
N ARG A 61 6.61 2.77 -10.72
CA ARG A 61 5.95 1.88 -11.68
C ARG A 61 4.58 1.44 -11.16
N TYR A 62 3.53 1.90 -11.86
CA TYR A 62 2.15 1.49 -11.56
C TYR A 62 1.96 -0.03 -11.53
N ASN A 63 2.54 -0.77 -12.48
CA ASN A 63 2.39 -2.23 -12.54
C ASN A 63 2.97 -2.94 -11.30
N THR A 64 4.09 -2.46 -10.77
CA THR A 64 4.69 -3.00 -9.53
C THR A 64 3.75 -2.78 -8.36
N VAL A 65 3.21 -1.56 -8.18
CA VAL A 65 2.24 -1.28 -7.11
C VAL A 65 0.94 -2.07 -7.30
N ARG A 66 0.52 -2.28 -8.55
CA ARG A 66 -0.64 -3.10 -8.91
C ARG A 66 -0.47 -4.57 -8.51
N GLU A 67 0.71 -5.15 -8.73
CA GLU A 67 1.01 -6.52 -8.31
C GLU A 67 1.00 -6.65 -6.80
N ILE A 68 1.60 -5.69 -6.08
CA ILE A 68 1.60 -5.65 -4.62
C ILE A 68 0.18 -5.56 -4.07
N ILE A 69 -0.63 -4.60 -4.53
CA ILE A 69 -2.00 -4.43 -4.01
C ILE A 69 -2.89 -5.65 -4.31
N ASN A 70 -2.68 -6.36 -5.44
CA ASN A 70 -3.36 -7.63 -5.70
C ASN A 70 -3.04 -8.67 -4.63
N MET A 71 -1.77 -8.82 -4.24
CA MET A 71 -1.36 -9.75 -3.17
C MET A 71 -1.96 -9.35 -1.82
N LEU A 72 -1.98 -8.05 -1.49
CA LEU A 72 -2.59 -7.56 -0.24
C LEU A 72 -4.09 -7.88 -0.19
N ILE A 73 -4.81 -7.72 -1.31
CA ILE A 73 -6.22 -8.10 -1.43
C ILE A 73 -6.38 -9.62 -1.30
N GLU A 74 -5.55 -10.42 -1.97
CA GLU A 74 -5.61 -11.87 -1.92
C GLU A 74 -5.47 -12.39 -0.47
N HIS A 75 -4.58 -11.79 0.31
CA HIS A 75 -4.34 -12.18 1.71
C HIS A 75 -5.19 -11.43 2.74
N ALA A 76 -6.12 -10.57 2.30
CA ALA A 76 -6.97 -9.77 3.19
C ALA A 76 -6.17 -8.93 4.21
N VAL A 77 -5.06 -8.33 3.75
CA VAL A 77 -4.16 -7.57 4.61
C VAL A 77 -4.87 -6.36 5.21
N THR A 78 -4.72 -6.17 6.52
CA THR A 78 -5.31 -5.05 7.26
C THR A 78 -4.41 -3.80 7.20
N PRO A 79 -4.94 -2.59 7.46
CA PRO A 79 -4.13 -1.36 7.43
C PRO A 79 -2.86 -1.45 8.29
N VAL A 80 -2.97 -1.96 9.52
CA VAL A 80 -1.81 -2.08 10.43
C VAL A 80 -0.81 -3.11 9.92
N SER A 81 -1.27 -4.27 9.44
CA SER A 81 -0.39 -5.30 8.90
C SER A 81 0.32 -4.85 7.62
N MET A 82 -0.33 -4.01 6.80
CA MET A 82 0.25 -3.48 5.57
C MET A 82 1.52 -2.67 5.84
N VAL A 83 1.50 -1.78 6.85
CA VAL A 83 2.67 -0.95 7.18
C VAL A 83 3.86 -1.86 7.46
N ASN A 84 3.70 -2.85 8.34
CA ASN A 84 4.77 -3.79 8.67
C ASN A 84 5.27 -4.58 7.44
N ILE A 85 4.35 -5.07 6.59
CA ILE A 85 4.72 -5.85 5.40
C ILE A 85 5.50 -4.99 4.39
N LEU A 86 5.10 -3.74 4.20
CA LEU A 86 5.68 -2.87 3.18
C LEU A 86 6.95 -2.17 3.66
N ASP A 87 7.10 -1.93 4.96
CA ASP A 87 8.36 -1.43 5.53
C ASP A 87 9.50 -2.41 5.20
N ASP A 88 9.31 -3.71 5.46
CA ASP A 88 10.26 -4.78 5.12
C ASP A 88 10.63 -4.81 3.62
N VAL A 89 9.68 -4.47 2.73
CA VAL A 89 9.89 -4.50 1.27
C VAL A 89 10.60 -3.24 0.76
N THR A 90 10.43 -2.10 1.43
CA THR A 90 11.05 -0.84 1.01
C THR A 90 12.47 -0.66 1.51
N GLU A 91 12.86 -1.31 2.61
CA GLU A 91 14.22 -1.27 3.14
C GLU A 91 15.26 -1.95 2.20
N ASP A 92 14.83 -2.94 1.40
CA ASP A 92 15.71 -3.64 0.45
C ASP A 92 16.10 -2.81 -0.80
N VAL A 93 15.47 -1.65 -1.02
CA VAL A 93 15.68 -0.84 -2.24
C VAL A 93 16.70 0.29 -2.03
N ASP A 94 17.02 0.64 -0.79
CA ASP A 94 17.99 1.71 -0.47
C ASP A 94 19.46 1.24 -0.46
N ASP A 95 19.73 -0.07 -0.54
CA ASP A 95 21.08 -0.66 -0.40
C ASP A 95 21.85 -0.92 -1.72
N THR A 96 21.41 -0.35 -2.86
CA THR A 96 22.21 -0.37 -4.12
C THR A 96 23.13 0.85 -4.29
N GLY A 97 23.33 1.63 -3.22
CA GLY A 97 24.32 2.69 -3.15
C GLY A 97 25.71 2.19 -2.75
N ILE A 98 26.60 2.05 -3.74
CA ILE A 98 28.08 2.01 -3.61
C ILE A 98 28.70 0.65 -3.22
N LEU A 99 28.89 -0.20 -4.24
CA LEU A 99 30.12 -1.01 -4.35
C LEU A 99 30.84 -0.68 -5.66
N SER A 100 31.30 0.57 -5.78
CA SER A 100 32.47 0.89 -6.59
C SER A 100 33.70 0.87 -5.68
N ARG A 101 34.21 -0.34 -5.44
CA ARG A 101 35.62 -0.55 -5.10
C ARG A 101 36.16 -1.52 -6.14
N ALA A 102 36.54 -0.97 -7.27
CA ALA A 102 37.45 -1.59 -8.21
C ALA A 102 38.69 -0.71 -8.31
N CYS A 103 39.85 -1.37 -8.10
CA CYS A 103 41.24 -0.91 -8.23
C CYS A 103 41.79 -0.03 -7.10
#